data_AF-A0A1V4YPJ7-F1
#
_entry.id   AF-A0A1V4YPJ7-F1
#
_cell.length_a   1.000
_cell.length_b   1.000
_cell.length_c   1.000
_cell.angle_alpha   90.00
_cell.angle_beta   90.00
_cell.angle_gamma   90.00
#
_symmetry.space_group_name_H-M   'P 1'
#
loop_
_entity.id
_entity.type
_entity.pdbx_description
1 polymer ?
#
loop_
_entity_poly.entity_id
_entity_poly.type
_entity_poly.pdbx_seq_one_letter_code
_entity_poly.pdbx_strand_id
1 'polypeptide(L)'
;MKDFIRVFLEGIINNSKRILFASDRVTDIEMRNKILEGRVTPTDKVAEIPCIGCGGCSNVCPTGAVTMLDLEEPVRIIEGMVKKQIPVLNSEKCVNCYYCHDFCPLYALFGKAGTIHPNDVGEVELDIRDLLEKPIKISDDKLTFIAQYLSDSTVLKKRGVPKIQK
;
A
#
# COMPACT_ATOMS: atom_id res chain seq x y z
N MET A 1 28.81 5.41 -35.87
CA MET A 1 29.97 4.57 -35.44
C MET A 1 30.35 4.82 -33.99
N LYS A 2 30.51 6.07 -33.55
CA LYS A 2 30.75 6.43 -32.13
C LYS A 2 29.68 5.88 -31.17
N ASP A 3 28.40 5.96 -31.55
CA ASP A 3 27.31 5.46 -30.69
C ASP A 3 27.36 3.93 -30.54
N PHE A 4 27.76 3.22 -31.58
CA PHE A 4 27.90 1.76 -31.55
C PHE A 4 29.06 1.32 -30.65
N ILE A 5 30.20 2.00 -30.75
CA ILE A 5 31.37 1.75 -29.88
C ILE A 5 31.02 2.05 -28.42
N ARG A 6 30.27 3.14 -28.17
CA ARG A 6 29.81 3.50 -26.82
C ARG A 6 28.91 2.41 -26.22
N VAL A 7 27.90 1.95 -26.95
CA VAL A 7 27.02 0.86 -26.50
C VAL A 7 27.82 -0.42 -26.19
N PHE A 8 28.80 -0.75 -27.04
CA PHE A 8 29.63 -1.93 -26.85
C PHE A 8 30.50 -1.84 -25.58
N LEU A 9 31.15 -0.69 -25.37
CA LEU A 9 31.98 -0.45 -24.18
C LEU A 9 31.15 -0.38 -22.89
N GLU A 10 29.99 0.28 -22.90
CA GLU A 10 29.06 0.30 -21.77
C GLU A 10 28.57 -1.11 -21.44
N GLY A 11 28.27 -1.93 -22.47
CA GLY A 11 27.91 -3.33 -22.32
C GLY A 11 29.02 -4.16 -21.66
N ILE A 12 30.27 -4.04 -22.13
CA ILE A 12 31.43 -4.73 -21.55
C ILE A 12 31.63 -4.32 -20.09
N ILE A 13 31.60 -3.02 -19.79
CA ILE A 13 31.81 -2.51 -18.44
C ILE A 13 30.72 -3.04 -17.50
N ASN A 14 29.46 -2.95 -17.90
CA ASN A 14 28.34 -3.42 -17.08
C ASN A 14 28.41 -4.94 -16.87
N ASN A 15 28.69 -5.72 -17.90
CA ASN A 15 28.75 -7.17 -17.77
C ASN A 15 29.97 -7.63 -16.95
N SER A 16 31.11 -6.95 -17.09
CA SER A 16 32.29 -7.19 -16.26
C SER A 16 32.02 -6.89 -14.79
N LYS A 17 31.31 -5.79 -14.50
CA LYS A 17 30.86 -5.46 -13.13
C LYS A 17 29.94 -6.54 -12.55
N ARG A 18 29.03 -7.09 -13.34
CA ARG A 18 28.15 -8.20 -12.96
C ARG A 18 28.91 -9.49 -12.66
N ILE A 19 29.87 -9.87 -13.51
CA ILE A 19 30.59 -11.14 -13.38
C ILE A 19 31.62 -11.08 -12.24
N LEU A 20 32.44 -10.03 -12.20
CA LEU A 20 33.57 -9.94 -11.27
C LEU A 20 33.15 -9.45 -9.88
N PHE A 21 32.19 -8.52 -9.82
CA PHE A 21 31.78 -7.87 -8.57
C PHE A 21 30.33 -8.13 -8.20
N ALA A 22 29.59 -8.91 -8.98
CA ALA A 22 28.20 -9.21 -8.70
C ALA A 22 27.30 -7.98 -8.52
N SER A 23 27.66 -6.85 -9.16
CA SER A 23 27.04 -5.54 -8.93
C SER A 23 25.52 -5.50 -9.18
N ASP A 24 24.99 -6.44 -9.96
CA ASP A 24 23.56 -6.52 -10.31
C ASP A 24 22.93 -7.86 -9.85
N ARG A 25 23.52 -8.54 -8.86
CA ARG A 25 22.81 -9.63 -8.18
C ARG A 25 21.68 -9.03 -7.34
N VAL A 26 20.46 -9.07 -7.88
CA VAL A 26 19.23 -8.64 -7.20
C VAL A 26 18.79 -9.60 -6.08
N THR A 27 19.34 -10.82 -6.06
CA THR A 27 19.14 -11.74 -4.93
C THR A 27 20.12 -11.39 -3.83
N ASP A 28 19.60 -10.81 -2.77
CA ASP A 28 20.27 -10.65 -1.48
C ASP A 28 20.87 -12.00 -1.04
N ILE A 29 22.20 -12.03 -0.84
CA ILE A 29 22.92 -13.27 -0.54
C ILE A 29 22.57 -13.81 0.85
N GLU A 30 22.24 -12.92 1.79
CA GLU A 30 21.80 -13.27 3.12
C GLU A 30 20.42 -13.95 3.04
N MET A 31 19.48 -13.37 2.29
CA MET A 31 18.17 -13.95 2.02
C MET A 31 18.29 -15.31 1.32
N ARG A 32 19.19 -15.42 0.33
CA ARG A 32 19.47 -16.70 -0.35
C ARG A 32 19.95 -17.76 0.62
N ASN A 33 20.91 -17.43 1.48
CA ASN A 33 21.43 -18.36 2.48
C ASN A 33 20.36 -18.72 3.51
N LYS A 34 19.54 -17.76 3.95
CA LYS A 34 18.37 -18.01 4.82
C LYS A 34 17.41 -19.01 4.17
N ILE A 35 17.11 -18.88 2.88
CA ILE A 35 16.25 -19.82 2.14
C ILE A 35 16.89 -21.22 2.09
N LEU A 36 18.16 -21.31 1.68
CA LEU A 36 18.87 -22.58 1.54
C LEU A 36 18.99 -23.34 2.86
N GLU A 37 19.16 -22.61 3.96
CA GLU A 37 19.28 -23.19 5.30
C GLU A 37 17.94 -23.31 6.03
N GLY A 38 16.83 -22.93 5.40
CA GLY A 38 15.50 -22.97 6.02
C GLY A 38 15.32 -22.01 7.19
N ARG A 39 16.14 -20.95 7.28
CA ARG A 39 16.13 -19.93 8.34
C ARG A 39 15.29 -18.68 7.98
N VAL A 40 14.34 -18.81 7.06
CA VAL A 40 13.47 -17.69 6.66
C VAL A 40 12.44 -17.44 7.75
N THR A 41 12.49 -16.26 8.34
CA THR A 41 11.49 -15.78 9.29
C THR A 41 10.45 -14.96 8.54
N PRO A 42 9.15 -15.33 8.57
CA PRO A 42 8.10 -14.49 8.02
C PRO A 42 8.10 -13.14 8.73
N THR A 43 7.98 -12.04 7.97
CA THR A 43 7.77 -10.72 8.56
C THR A 43 6.29 -10.50 8.89
N ASP A 44 6.02 -9.59 9.82
CA ASP A 44 4.66 -9.19 10.13
C ASP A 44 4.04 -8.48 8.94
N LYS A 45 2.87 -8.97 8.52
CA LYS A 45 2.15 -8.48 7.33
C LYS A 45 1.07 -7.45 7.66
N VAL A 46 0.83 -7.22 8.95
CA VAL A 46 -0.21 -6.34 9.46
C VAL A 46 0.45 -5.19 10.22
N ALA A 47 0.32 -3.99 9.67
CA ALA A 47 0.75 -2.78 10.34
C ALA A 47 -0.34 -2.33 11.32
N GLU A 48 -0.25 -2.79 12.56
CA GLU A 48 -1.29 -2.54 13.58
C GLU A 48 -1.39 -1.05 13.97
N ILE A 49 -0.26 -0.36 14.07
CA ILE A 49 -0.21 1.06 14.45
C ILE A 49 -1.01 1.92 13.47
N PRO A 50 -0.78 1.84 12.13
CA PRO A 50 -1.54 2.63 11.17
C PRO A 50 -2.96 2.10 10.91
N CYS A 51 -3.39 0.99 11.50
CA CYS A 51 -4.73 0.46 11.31
C CYS A 51 -5.81 1.30 12.03
N ILE A 52 -6.86 1.68 11.31
CA ILE A 52 -8.03 2.36 11.89
C ILE A 52 -9.15 1.43 12.40
N GLY A 53 -8.99 0.11 12.24
CA GLY A 53 -9.96 -0.88 12.72
C GLY A 53 -11.30 -0.92 11.97
N CYS A 54 -11.35 -0.47 10.71
CA CYS A 54 -12.60 -0.36 9.95
C CYS A 54 -13.20 -1.68 9.43
N GLY A 55 -12.45 -2.79 9.48
CA GLY A 55 -12.91 -4.11 9.01
C GLY A 55 -13.00 -4.30 7.50
N GLY A 56 -12.71 -3.27 6.68
CA GLY A 56 -12.84 -3.34 5.22
C GLY A 56 -12.04 -4.47 4.58
N CYS A 57 -10.82 -4.72 5.06
CA CYS A 57 -9.96 -5.80 4.58
C CYS A 57 -10.54 -7.20 4.80
N SER A 58 -11.28 -7.42 5.90
CA SER A 58 -11.97 -8.70 6.15
C SER A 58 -13.15 -8.87 5.19
N ASN A 59 -13.95 -7.82 5.00
CA ASN A 59 -15.14 -7.87 4.15
C ASN A 59 -14.84 -8.11 2.66
N VAL A 60 -13.73 -7.54 2.15
CA VAL A 60 -13.35 -7.69 0.73
C VAL A 60 -12.56 -8.95 0.44
N CYS A 61 -12.15 -9.72 1.46
CA CYS A 61 -11.30 -10.87 1.28
C CYS A 61 -12.07 -12.04 0.64
N PRO A 62 -11.77 -12.44 -0.61
CA PRO A 62 -12.57 -13.46 -1.31
C PRO A 62 -12.39 -14.86 -0.73
N THR A 63 -11.28 -15.12 -0.04
CA THR A 63 -10.95 -16.43 0.55
C THR A 63 -11.20 -16.50 2.06
N GLY A 64 -11.65 -15.40 2.69
CA GLY A 64 -11.78 -15.33 4.14
C GLY A 64 -10.46 -15.49 4.89
N ALA A 65 -9.33 -15.10 4.27
CA ALA A 65 -8.00 -15.13 4.88
C ALA A 65 -7.81 -14.05 5.95
N VAL A 66 -8.64 -13.01 5.97
CA VAL A 66 -8.54 -11.89 6.92
C VAL A 66 -9.71 -11.92 7.90
N THR A 67 -9.40 -11.94 9.19
CA THR A 67 -10.38 -11.88 10.29
C THR A 67 -10.08 -10.70 11.20
N MET A 68 -11.09 -10.13 11.85
CA MET A 68 -10.90 -9.06 12.83
C MET A 68 -10.85 -9.65 14.25
N LEU A 69 -9.83 -9.30 15.01
CA LEU A 69 -9.70 -9.62 16.44
C LEU A 69 -9.97 -8.39 17.28
N ASP A 70 -10.71 -8.57 18.37
CA ASP A 70 -10.93 -7.55 19.39
C ASP A 70 -9.63 -7.23 20.13
N LEU A 71 -9.38 -5.93 20.35
CA LEU A 71 -8.33 -5.45 21.23
C LEU A 71 -8.80 -5.57 22.69
N GLU A 72 -7.87 -5.91 23.59
CA GLU A 72 -8.14 -5.92 25.03
C GLU A 72 -8.60 -4.54 25.52
N GLU A 73 -7.95 -3.48 25.01
CA GLU A 73 -8.32 -2.11 25.28
C GLU A 73 -8.55 -1.33 23.98
N PRO A 74 -9.66 -0.58 23.87
CA PRO A 74 -9.94 0.23 22.69
C PRO A 74 -8.98 1.41 22.58
N VAL A 75 -8.38 1.61 21.41
CA VAL A 75 -7.41 2.68 21.16
C VAL A 75 -8.10 3.88 20.50
N ARG A 76 -7.99 5.06 21.11
CA ARG A 76 -8.49 6.32 20.51
C ARG A 76 -7.52 6.81 19.44
N ILE A 77 -8.02 6.98 18.21
CA ILE A 77 -7.23 7.51 17.08
C ILE A 77 -7.41 9.03 16.99
N ILE A 78 -8.64 9.49 16.82
CA ILE A 78 -9.02 10.91 16.80
C ILE A 78 -10.35 11.07 17.53
N GLU A 79 -10.80 12.31 17.74
CA GLU A 79 -12.12 12.57 18.33
C GLU A 79 -13.22 11.89 17.49
N GLY A 80 -14.07 11.10 18.14
CA GLY A 80 -15.13 10.34 17.48
C GLY A 80 -14.71 9.04 16.78
N MET A 81 -13.40 8.70 16.73
CA MET A 81 -12.91 7.45 16.11
C MET A 81 -12.11 6.61 17.09
N VAL A 82 -12.63 5.41 17.36
CA VAL A 82 -12.03 4.44 18.31
C VAL A 82 -11.79 3.12 17.59
N LYS A 83 -10.53 2.68 17.60
CA LYS A 83 -10.09 1.38 17.13
C LYS A 83 -10.43 0.33 18.19
N LYS A 84 -11.33 -0.59 17.87
CA LYS A 84 -11.70 -1.71 18.76
C LYS A 84 -11.15 -3.05 18.30
N GLN A 85 -10.81 -3.15 17.02
CA GLN A 85 -10.38 -4.39 16.39
C GLN A 85 -9.16 -4.17 15.48
N ILE A 86 -8.36 -5.22 15.30
CA ILE A 86 -7.27 -5.30 14.32
C ILE A 86 -7.46 -6.51 13.40
N PRO A 87 -7.03 -6.42 12.13
CA PRO A 87 -7.06 -7.57 11.26
C PRO A 87 -5.94 -8.56 11.60
N VAL A 88 -6.20 -9.84 11.38
CA VAL A 88 -5.20 -10.92 11.36
C VAL A 88 -5.28 -11.62 10.01
N LEU A 89 -4.12 -11.84 9.40
CA LEU A 89 -3.98 -12.48 8.11
C LEU A 89 -3.54 -13.94 8.28
N ASN A 90 -4.36 -14.88 7.83
CA ASN A 90 -3.96 -16.26 7.62
C ASN A 90 -3.25 -16.38 6.25
N SER A 91 -1.93 -16.55 6.28
CA SER A 91 -1.12 -16.64 5.05
C SER A 91 -1.39 -17.90 4.22
N GLU A 92 -1.89 -18.99 4.81
CA GLU A 92 -2.20 -20.24 4.08
C GLU A 92 -3.46 -20.12 3.23
N LYS A 93 -4.41 -19.27 3.63
CA LYS A 93 -5.64 -18.97 2.87
C LYS A 93 -5.48 -17.78 1.93
N CYS A 94 -4.41 -17.01 2.06
CA CYS A 94 -4.18 -15.80 1.28
C CYS A 94 -3.71 -16.16 -0.13
N VAL A 95 -4.42 -15.64 -1.13
CA VAL A 95 -4.05 -15.79 -2.56
C VAL A 95 -3.32 -14.56 -3.11
N ASN A 96 -2.91 -13.63 -2.25
CA ASN A 96 -2.18 -12.40 -2.59
C ASN A 96 -2.85 -11.58 -3.71
N CYS A 97 -4.17 -11.40 -3.63
CA CYS A 97 -4.93 -10.60 -4.60
C CYS A 97 -4.92 -9.08 -4.34
N TYR A 98 -4.36 -8.64 -3.21
CA TYR A 98 -4.22 -7.23 -2.80
C TYR A 98 -5.50 -6.44 -2.51
N TYR A 99 -6.68 -7.06 -2.48
CA TYR A 99 -7.91 -6.33 -2.14
C TYR A 99 -7.87 -5.70 -0.74
N CYS A 100 -7.26 -6.37 0.24
CA CYS A 100 -7.07 -5.81 1.58
C CYS A 100 -6.24 -4.52 1.60
N HIS A 101 -5.35 -4.35 0.61
CA HIS A 101 -4.53 -3.16 0.44
C HIS A 101 -5.30 -2.09 -0.34
N ASP A 102 -5.85 -2.43 -1.50
CA ASP A 102 -6.43 -1.46 -2.42
C ASP A 102 -7.71 -0.81 -1.88
N PHE A 103 -8.50 -1.57 -1.12
CA PHE A 103 -9.71 -1.07 -0.43
C PHE A 103 -9.42 -0.50 0.96
N CYS A 104 -8.15 -0.48 1.41
CA CYS A 104 -7.79 0.16 2.66
C CYS A 104 -7.99 1.67 2.54
N PRO A 105 -8.73 2.34 3.45
CA PRO A 105 -8.90 3.79 3.41
C PRO A 105 -7.57 4.57 3.46
N LEU A 106 -6.53 4.01 4.09
CA LEU A 106 -5.20 4.62 4.12
C LEU A 106 -4.60 4.75 2.71
N TYR A 107 -4.74 3.68 1.93
CA TYR A 107 -4.29 3.67 0.55
C TYR A 107 -5.23 4.47 -0.35
N ALA A 108 -6.53 4.20 -0.29
CA ALA A 108 -7.52 4.80 -1.18
C ALA A 108 -7.66 6.32 -1.01
N LEU A 109 -7.53 6.83 0.23
CA LEU A 109 -7.71 8.27 0.52
C LEU A 109 -6.37 9.02 0.59
N PHE A 110 -5.34 8.43 1.18
CA PHE A 110 -4.08 9.13 1.47
C PHE A 110 -2.90 8.65 0.62
N GLY A 111 -3.08 7.62 -0.22
CA GLY A 111 -2.00 7.04 -1.02
C GLY A 111 -0.88 6.44 -0.17
N LYS A 112 -1.18 6.08 1.07
CA LYS A 112 -0.22 5.47 2.01
C LYS A 112 -0.32 3.96 1.97
N ALA A 113 0.73 3.29 2.41
CA ALA A 113 0.75 1.84 2.61
C ALA A 113 -0.51 1.38 3.36
N GLY A 114 -1.23 0.42 2.78
CA GLY A 114 -2.40 -0.18 3.42
C GLY A 114 -2.02 -0.94 4.68
N THR A 115 -2.98 -1.14 5.58
CA THR A 115 -2.74 -1.89 6.84
C THR A 115 -2.18 -3.30 6.61
N ILE A 116 -2.63 -3.98 5.56
CA ILE A 116 -2.16 -5.33 5.24
C ILE A 116 -1.35 -5.27 3.94
N HIS A 117 -0.11 -5.75 4.00
CA HIS A 117 0.72 -6.02 2.83
C HIS A 117 0.99 -7.53 2.74
N PRO A 118 0.38 -8.25 1.79
CA PRO A 118 0.56 -9.70 1.66
C PRO A 118 2.00 -10.13 1.36
N ASN A 119 2.80 -9.22 0.79
CA ASN A 119 4.22 -9.35 0.52
C ASN A 119 5.05 -8.56 1.53
N ASP A 120 6.30 -8.98 1.69
CA ASP A 120 7.27 -8.33 2.58
C ASP A 120 7.72 -6.99 1.96
N VAL A 121 7.16 -5.88 2.45
CA VAL A 121 7.45 -4.51 1.97
C VAL A 121 8.21 -3.66 2.98
N GLY A 122 8.64 -4.25 4.09
CA GLY A 122 9.30 -3.56 5.21
C GLY A 122 8.32 -3.03 6.26
N GLU A 123 8.86 -2.33 7.26
CA GLU A 123 8.09 -1.77 8.37
C GLU A 123 7.37 -0.48 7.95
N VAL A 124 6.11 -0.36 8.35
CA VAL A 124 5.27 0.80 8.06
C VAL A 124 5.10 1.62 9.34
N GLU A 125 6.02 2.57 9.53
CA GLU A 125 5.90 3.59 10.59
C GLU A 125 5.12 4.79 10.06
N LEU A 126 3.82 4.82 10.32
CA LEU A 126 2.94 5.92 9.92
C LEU A 126 2.07 6.35 11.10
N ASP A 127 2.14 7.64 11.46
CA ASP A 127 1.15 8.25 12.35
C ASP A 127 -0.10 8.64 11.54
N ILE A 128 -1.24 8.02 11.87
CA ILE A 128 -2.51 8.24 11.18
C ILE A 128 -3.18 9.54 11.66
N ARG A 129 -2.89 10.01 12.88
CA ARG A 129 -3.62 11.13 13.50
C ARG A 129 -3.53 12.37 12.62
N ASP A 130 -2.31 12.70 12.21
CA ASP A 130 -2.00 13.79 11.28
C ASP A 130 -2.70 13.66 9.92
N LEU A 131 -2.95 12.43 9.45
CA LEU A 131 -3.61 12.19 8.16
C LEU A 131 -5.12 12.41 8.27
N LEU A 132 -5.73 11.97 9.36
CA LEU A 132 -7.18 12.06 9.56
C LEU A 132 -7.64 13.46 9.95
N GLU A 133 -6.81 14.23 10.65
CA GLU A 133 -7.12 15.62 11.02
C GLU A 133 -7.05 16.56 9.81
N LYS A 134 -6.29 16.20 8.77
CA LYS A 134 -6.21 17.00 7.55
C LYS A 134 -7.51 16.87 6.76
N PRO A 135 -8.14 18.00 6.36
CA PRO A 135 -9.32 17.94 5.50
C PRO A 135 -8.94 17.26 4.18
N ILE A 136 -9.74 16.29 3.75
CA ILE A 136 -9.55 15.62 2.45
C ILE A 136 -9.81 16.65 1.35
N LYS A 137 -8.73 17.29 0.90
CA LYS A 137 -8.78 18.28 -0.18
C LYS A 137 -8.80 17.54 -1.52
N ILE A 138 -10.01 17.26 -2.01
CA ILE A 138 -10.21 16.80 -3.40
C ILE A 138 -9.90 17.98 -4.32
N SER A 139 -9.01 17.80 -5.31
CA SER A 139 -8.74 18.82 -6.33
C SER A 139 -9.97 19.10 -7.18
N ASP A 140 -10.07 20.32 -7.72
CA ASP A 140 -11.21 20.70 -8.56
C ASP A 140 -11.28 19.87 -9.84
N ASP A 141 -10.14 19.48 -10.42
CA ASP A 141 -10.07 18.57 -11.57
C ASP A 141 -10.68 17.19 -11.25
N LYS A 142 -10.31 16.63 -10.09
CA LYS A 142 -10.82 15.32 -9.64
C LYS A 142 -12.30 15.40 -9.30
N LEU A 143 -12.76 16.50 -8.70
CA LEU A 143 -14.19 16.75 -8.47
C LEU A 143 -14.97 16.82 -9.78
N THR A 144 -14.41 17.52 -10.77
CA THR A 144 -15.08 17.67 -12.06
C THR A 144 -15.15 16.35 -12.81
N PHE A 145 -14.08 15.55 -12.75
CA PHE A 145 -14.08 14.18 -13.26
C PHE A 145 -15.15 13.31 -12.58
N ILE A 146 -15.17 13.25 -11.24
CA ILE A 146 -16.15 12.46 -10.49
C ILE A 146 -17.58 12.91 -10.82
N ALA A 147 -17.81 14.22 -10.91
CA ALA A 147 -19.13 14.78 -11.19
C ALA A 147 -19.69 14.42 -12.57
N GLN A 148 -18.87 13.96 -13.52
CA GLN A 148 -19.37 13.39 -14.80
C GLN A 148 -20.16 12.10 -14.58
N TYR A 149 -19.88 11.37 -13.49
CA TYR A 149 -20.49 10.09 -13.14
C TYR A 149 -21.55 10.21 -12.03
N LEU A 150 -21.60 11.35 -11.32
CA LEU A 150 -22.60 11.59 -10.29
C LEU A 150 -23.93 12.02 -10.91
N SER A 151 -25.03 11.43 -10.44
CA SER A 151 -26.39 11.88 -10.78
C SER A 151 -26.71 13.26 -10.19
N ASP A 152 -26.04 13.63 -9.10
CA ASP A 152 -26.18 14.93 -8.44
C ASP A 152 -24.92 15.80 -8.65
N SER A 153 -25.14 17.03 -9.14
CA SER A 153 -24.10 18.04 -9.36
C SER A 153 -24.09 19.16 -8.33
N THR A 154 -24.86 19.03 -7.24
CA THR A 154 -24.87 20.00 -6.12
C THR A 154 -23.49 20.21 -5.52
N VAL A 155 -22.64 19.19 -5.50
CA VAL A 155 -21.25 19.25 -5.01
C VAL A 155 -20.42 20.29 -5.78
N LEU A 156 -20.56 20.34 -7.11
CA LEU A 156 -19.87 21.33 -7.95
C LEU A 156 -20.39 22.75 -7.69
N LYS A 157 -21.72 22.91 -7.59
CA LYS A 157 -22.35 24.21 -7.34
C LYS A 157 -21.92 24.81 -6.00
N LYS A 158 -21.90 23.99 -4.94
CA LYS A 158 -21.50 24.43 -3.59
C LYS A 158 -20.03 24.87 -3.51
N ARG A 159 -19.16 24.29 -4.34
CA ARG A 159 -17.73 24.64 -4.40
C ARG A 159 -17.38 25.68 -5.47
N GLY A 160 -18.35 26.17 -6.25
CA GLY A 160 -18.11 27.16 -7.32
C GLY A 160 -17.31 26.61 -8.51
N VAL A 161 -17.24 25.28 -8.67
CA VAL A 161 -16.48 24.64 -9.75
C VAL A 161 -17.30 24.65 -11.05
N PRO A 162 -16.78 25.20 -12.17
CA PRO A 162 -17.52 25.26 -13.43
C PRO A 162 -17.78 23.85 -13.99
N LYS A 163 -18.98 23.62 -14.56
CA LYS A 163 -19.27 22.38 -15.29
C LYS A 163 -18.44 22.34 -16.56
N ILE A 164 -17.61 21.31 -16.76
CA ILE A 164 -17.01 21.04 -18.07
C ILE A 164 -18.16 20.70 -19.02
N GLN A 165 -18.33 21.53 -20.05
CA GLN A 165 -19.23 21.24 -21.16
C GLN A 165 -18.65 20.04 -21.92
N LYS A 166 -19.48 19.01 -22.11
CA LYS A 166 -19.14 17.86 -22.95
C LYS A 166 -18.92 18.28 -24.39
#